data_AF-A0A2I8A6Q2-F1
#
_entry.id   AF-A0A2I8A6Q2-F1
#
_cell.length_a   1.000
_cell.length_b   1.000
_cell.length_c   1.000
_cell.angle_alpha   90.00
_cell.angle_beta   90.00
_cell.angle_gamma   90.00
#
_symmetry.space_group_name_H-M   'P 1'
#
loop_
_entity.id
_entity.type
_entity.pdbx_description
1 polymer ?
#
loop_
_entity_poly.entity_id
_entity_poly.type
_entity_poly.pdbx_seq_one_letter_code
_entity_poly.pdbx_strand_id
1 'polypeptide(L)'
;MKLNLNYKTMPVLPYIQRKELPAKPGIYYIGNSLSPVMYVGLSRNLKSRHINHHRQGQFEVMENAVIRYRVLTEDFLATISDLTKTLMKLEKQAIDHYKPPINNTPVANQAKFTTVHGPTYIQIHKAREAGYCTHFEARDGDELTINSSRLPLISRAIEEQRPIFLIASGAYKDYEIAGYPHLSELLPYKKDRIYLLISRFIPYGYEESDCFGYDYVVYGGNSKIFFNPYMILNSRPGFNEFKSSYLKLGFTNCERSPFVSELLRLGDFQLLTPA
;
A
#
# COMPACT_ATOMS: atom_id res chain seq x y z
N MET A 1 -20.50 17.57 -20.36
CA MET A 1 -19.68 17.31 -21.57
C MET A 1 -19.25 15.84 -21.58
N LYS A 2 -19.36 15.10 -22.69
CA LYS A 2 -18.90 13.70 -22.78
C LYS A 2 -17.45 13.69 -23.30
N LEU A 3 -16.53 13.06 -22.57
CA LEU A 3 -15.15 12.90 -23.03
C LEU A 3 -15.13 11.90 -24.19
N ASN A 4 -14.53 12.27 -25.33
CA ASN A 4 -14.40 11.35 -26.46
C ASN A 4 -13.33 10.29 -26.15
N LEU A 5 -13.78 9.05 -26.01
CA LEU A 5 -12.93 7.89 -25.71
C LEU A 5 -12.44 7.16 -26.97
N ASN A 6 -12.71 7.68 -28.18
CA ASN A 6 -12.26 7.08 -29.42
C ASN A 6 -10.74 7.23 -29.63
N TYR A 7 -10.03 6.11 -29.56
CA TYR A 7 -8.57 6.05 -29.71
C TYR A 7 -8.06 6.67 -31.01
N LYS A 8 -8.85 6.64 -32.10
CA LYS A 8 -8.45 7.16 -33.42
C LYS A 8 -8.21 8.68 -33.42
N THR A 9 -8.75 9.38 -32.41
CA THR A 9 -8.68 10.84 -32.28
C THR A 9 -7.73 11.30 -31.17
N MET A 10 -7.05 10.35 -30.51
CA MET A 10 -6.11 10.62 -29.44
C MET A 10 -4.71 10.89 -30.00
N PRO A 11 -3.90 11.74 -29.35
CA PRO A 11 -2.50 11.90 -29.71
C PRO A 11 -1.80 10.56 -29.46
N VAL A 12 -0.84 10.25 -30.32
CA VAL A 12 -0.09 9.00 -30.29
C VAL A 12 1.34 9.31 -29.89
N LEU A 13 1.89 8.51 -29.00
CA LEU A 13 3.27 8.59 -28.54
C LEU A 13 3.89 7.19 -28.61
N PRO A 14 5.02 6.97 -29.31
CA PRO A 14 5.79 5.74 -29.18
C PRO A 14 6.04 5.37 -27.72
N TYR A 15 5.87 4.10 -27.34
CA TYR A 15 5.99 3.69 -25.94
C TYR A 15 7.39 3.97 -25.35
N ILE A 16 8.44 3.91 -26.19
CA ILE A 16 9.81 4.26 -25.80
C ILE A 16 9.92 5.72 -25.30
N GLN A 17 9.06 6.62 -25.79
CA GLN A 17 8.99 8.02 -25.39
C GLN A 17 8.04 8.28 -24.21
N ARG A 18 7.56 7.25 -23.50
CA ARG A 18 6.56 7.38 -22.40
C ARG A 18 6.88 8.44 -21.32
N LYS A 19 8.14 8.83 -21.16
CA LYS A 19 8.57 9.91 -20.23
C LYS A 19 8.11 11.31 -20.67
N GLU A 20 7.68 11.47 -21.92
CA GLU A 20 7.17 12.71 -22.51
C GLU A 20 5.66 12.91 -22.30
N LEU A 21 4.97 11.91 -21.72
CA LEU A 21 3.55 12.06 -21.37
C LEU A 21 3.31 13.28 -20.47
N PRO A 22 2.14 13.92 -20.56
CA PRO A 22 1.81 15.07 -19.72
C PRO A 22 1.65 14.66 -18.26
N ALA A 23 2.09 15.53 -17.34
CA ALA A 23 1.86 15.39 -15.90
C ALA A 23 0.44 15.84 -15.51
N LYS A 24 -0.59 15.34 -16.21
CA LYS A 24 -2.00 15.68 -16.04
C LYS A 24 -2.87 14.44 -15.82
N PRO A 25 -4.06 14.58 -15.23
CA PRO A 25 -5.02 13.49 -15.12
C PRO A 25 -5.56 13.11 -16.50
N GLY A 26 -5.81 11.82 -16.71
CA GLY A 26 -6.31 11.35 -18.00
C GLY A 26 -6.41 9.84 -18.10
N ILE A 27 -6.75 9.42 -19.31
CA ILE A 27 -6.86 8.01 -19.73
C ILE A 27 -5.85 7.74 -20.85
N TYR A 28 -5.30 6.53 -20.89
CA TYR A 28 -4.34 6.10 -21.90
C TYR A 28 -4.61 4.67 -22.34
N TYR A 29 -4.35 4.40 -23.62
CA TYR A 29 -4.46 3.10 -24.25
C TYR A 29 -3.10 2.68 -24.78
N ILE A 30 -2.74 1.41 -24.60
CA ILE A 30 -1.52 0.82 -25.14
C ILE A 30 -1.91 -0.19 -26.21
N GLY A 31 -1.20 -0.20 -27.33
CA GLY A 31 -1.40 -1.14 -28.42
C GLY A 31 -0.39 -0.91 -29.54
N ASN A 32 -0.60 -1.52 -30.69
CA ASN A 32 0.20 -1.33 -31.89
C ASN A 32 -0.70 -1.17 -33.13
N SER A 33 -0.17 -1.39 -34.33
CA SER A 33 -0.95 -1.31 -35.58
C SER A 33 -1.95 -2.46 -35.74
N LEU A 34 -1.60 -3.66 -35.28
CA LEU A 34 -2.42 -4.87 -35.37
C LEU A 34 -3.53 -4.90 -34.33
N SER A 35 -3.21 -4.48 -33.10
CA SER A 35 -4.15 -4.39 -31.98
C SER A 35 -4.05 -3.00 -31.35
N PRO A 36 -4.85 -2.02 -31.80
CA PRO A 36 -4.70 -0.62 -31.40
C PRO A 36 -5.06 -0.32 -29.95
N VAL A 37 -5.80 -1.23 -29.29
CA VAL A 37 -6.19 -1.15 -27.88
C VAL A 37 -6.00 -2.51 -27.21
N MET A 38 -4.78 -2.78 -26.77
CA MET A 38 -4.43 -3.97 -26.00
C MET A 38 -4.64 -3.79 -24.50
N TYR A 39 -4.39 -2.58 -24.00
CA TYR A 39 -4.56 -2.19 -22.59
C TYR A 39 -5.19 -0.80 -22.50
N VAL A 40 -5.97 -0.58 -21.46
CA VAL A 40 -6.56 0.70 -21.06
C VAL A 40 -6.17 0.97 -19.61
N GLY A 41 -5.72 2.18 -19.32
CA GLY A 41 -5.47 2.62 -17.96
C GLY A 41 -5.83 4.09 -17.73
N LEU A 42 -5.97 4.47 -16.47
CA LEU A 42 -6.13 5.86 -16.02
C LEU A 42 -4.98 6.30 -15.12
N SER A 43 -4.83 7.61 -14.95
CA SER A 43 -4.00 8.18 -13.89
C SER A 43 -4.40 9.60 -13.55
N ARG A 44 -4.08 10.05 -12.33
CA ARG A 44 -4.04 11.47 -11.96
C ARG A 44 -2.83 12.20 -12.57
N ASN A 45 -1.83 11.44 -12.98
CA ASN A 45 -0.62 11.93 -13.62
C ASN A 45 -0.12 10.86 -14.61
N LEU A 46 -0.37 11.07 -15.91
CA LEU A 46 0.00 10.13 -16.95
C LEU A 46 1.52 9.91 -17.01
N LYS A 47 2.32 10.97 -16.88
CA LYS A 47 3.79 10.88 -16.82
C LYS A 47 4.27 9.93 -15.72
N SER A 48 3.88 10.19 -14.47
CA SER A 48 4.31 9.39 -13.32
C SER A 48 3.85 7.94 -13.39
N ARG A 49 2.65 7.70 -13.95
CA ARG A 49 2.09 6.34 -14.11
C ARG A 49 2.97 5.44 -14.97
N HIS A 50 3.64 6.01 -15.97
CA HIS A 50 4.47 5.27 -16.92
C HIS A 50 5.94 5.13 -16.52
N ILE A 51 6.40 5.81 -15.47
CA ILE A 51 7.78 5.66 -14.95
C ILE A 51 7.98 4.25 -14.37
N ASN A 52 7.02 3.77 -13.57
CA ASN A 52 7.07 2.47 -12.91
C ASN A 52 5.81 1.66 -13.23
N HIS A 53 5.42 1.61 -14.50
CA HIS A 53 4.17 0.94 -14.86
C HIS A 53 4.28 -0.56 -14.55
N HIS A 54 3.32 -1.07 -13.77
CA HIS A 54 3.30 -2.47 -13.34
C HIS A 54 3.34 -3.50 -14.49
N ARG A 55 2.93 -3.12 -15.71
CA ARG A 55 3.01 -3.90 -16.97
C ARG A 55 4.09 -3.45 -17.94
N GLN A 56 5.06 -2.64 -17.51
CA GLN A 56 6.07 -2.07 -18.41
C GLN A 56 6.75 -3.14 -19.25
N GLY A 57 7.15 -4.27 -18.67
CA GLY A 57 7.77 -5.37 -19.41
C GLY A 57 6.88 -5.94 -20.53
N GLN A 58 5.57 -6.04 -20.32
CA GLN A 58 4.63 -6.49 -21.36
C GLN A 58 4.49 -5.46 -22.50
N PHE A 59 4.64 -4.18 -22.18
CA PHE A 59 4.57 -3.11 -23.18
C PHE A 59 5.87 -2.97 -23.97
N GLU A 60 7.03 -3.24 -23.35
CA GLU A 60 8.35 -3.16 -24.01
C GLU A 60 8.60 -4.30 -24.98
N VAL A 61 8.00 -5.48 -24.78
CA VAL A 61 8.07 -6.61 -25.72
C VAL A 61 7.03 -6.54 -26.84
N MET A 62 6.07 -5.61 -26.75
CA MET A 62 5.08 -5.42 -27.80
C MET A 62 5.71 -4.67 -28.97
N GLU A 63 5.75 -5.32 -30.13
CA GLU A 63 6.32 -4.73 -31.34
C GLU A 63 5.60 -3.42 -31.70
N ASN A 64 6.39 -2.35 -31.88
CA ASN A 64 5.93 -1.00 -32.24
C ASN A 64 4.81 -0.48 -31.30
N ALA A 65 4.94 -0.76 -30.00
CA ALA A 65 3.99 -0.29 -29.00
C ALA A 65 3.86 1.24 -29.00
N VAL A 66 2.62 1.72 -28.92
CA VAL A 66 2.27 3.14 -28.81
C VAL A 66 1.32 3.38 -27.64
N ILE A 67 1.39 4.59 -27.10
CA ILE A 67 0.47 5.15 -26.10
C ILE A 67 -0.45 6.13 -26.82
N ARG A 68 -1.75 5.87 -26.78
CA ARG A 68 -2.78 6.83 -27.17
C ARG A 68 -3.37 7.41 -25.91
N TYR A 69 -3.46 8.73 -25.75
CA TYR A 69 -3.88 9.30 -24.49
C TYR A 69 -4.85 10.48 -24.61
N ARG A 70 -5.57 10.75 -23.53
CA ARG A 70 -6.41 11.96 -23.43
C ARG A 70 -6.31 12.50 -22.01
N VAL A 71 -5.86 13.75 -21.92
CA VAL A 71 -5.89 14.51 -20.68
C VAL A 71 -7.31 15.02 -20.42
N LEU A 72 -7.71 15.10 -19.16
CA LEU A 72 -8.92 15.83 -18.79
C LEU A 72 -8.65 17.33 -18.96
N THR A 73 -9.57 18.03 -19.62
CA THR A 73 -9.48 19.49 -19.80
C THR A 73 -9.83 20.21 -18.50
N GLU A 74 -9.35 21.44 -18.34
CA GLU A 74 -9.67 22.26 -17.15
C GLU A 74 -11.20 22.45 -17.01
N ASP A 75 -11.91 22.69 -18.11
CA ASP A 75 -13.38 22.78 -18.10
C ASP A 75 -14.05 21.49 -17.62
N PHE A 76 -13.52 20.32 -18.01
CA PHE A 76 -14.06 19.05 -17.55
C PHE A 76 -13.77 18.85 -16.06
N LEU A 77 -12.56 19.19 -15.61
CA LEU A 77 -12.16 19.14 -14.21
C LEU A 77 -13.01 20.06 -13.32
N ALA A 78 -13.41 21.23 -13.82
CA ALA A 78 -14.28 22.16 -13.10
C ALA A 78 -15.71 21.63 -12.90
N THR A 79 -16.16 20.67 -13.72
CA THR A 79 -17.52 20.11 -13.66
C THR A 79 -17.65 18.83 -12.83
N ILE A 80 -16.55 18.30 -12.29
CA ILE A 80 -16.54 17.02 -11.56
C ILE A 80 -16.26 17.25 -10.08
N SER A 81 -17.03 16.60 -9.22
CA SER A 81 -16.86 16.65 -7.77
C SER A 81 -15.81 15.66 -7.24
N ASP A 82 -15.61 14.55 -7.96
CA ASP A 82 -14.66 13.50 -7.59
C ASP A 82 -13.88 13.01 -8.83
N LEU A 83 -12.61 13.39 -8.88
CA LEU A 83 -11.68 13.02 -9.95
C LEU A 83 -11.44 11.50 -10.01
N THR A 84 -11.29 10.83 -8.86
CA THR A 84 -11.00 9.38 -8.82
C THR A 84 -12.18 8.59 -9.37
N LYS A 85 -13.37 8.85 -8.83
CA LYS A 85 -14.59 8.15 -9.26
C LYS A 85 -14.88 8.38 -10.74
N THR A 86 -14.63 9.60 -11.22
CA THR A 86 -14.77 9.94 -12.64
C THR A 86 -13.78 9.16 -13.51
N LEU A 87 -12.49 9.13 -13.15
CA LEU A 87 -11.49 8.38 -13.89
C LEU A 87 -11.84 6.88 -13.94
N MET A 88 -12.23 6.29 -12.81
CA MET A 88 -12.62 4.87 -12.75
C MET A 88 -13.81 4.57 -13.67
N LYS A 89 -14.79 5.46 -13.72
CA LYS A 89 -15.94 5.32 -14.63
C LYS A 89 -15.51 5.36 -16.09
N LEU A 90 -14.59 6.26 -16.46
CA LEU A 90 -14.07 6.36 -17.83
C LEU A 90 -13.27 5.12 -18.23
N GLU A 91 -12.40 4.61 -17.34
CA GLU A 91 -11.63 3.38 -17.58
C GLU A 91 -12.57 2.18 -17.74
N LYS A 92 -13.57 2.03 -16.85
CA LYS A 92 -14.57 0.97 -16.98
C LYS A 92 -15.30 1.05 -18.32
N GLN A 93 -15.77 2.22 -18.72
CA GLN A 93 -16.44 2.43 -20.02
C GLN A 93 -15.54 2.04 -21.20
N ALA A 94 -14.26 2.43 -21.17
CA ALA A 94 -13.31 2.11 -22.23
C ALA A 94 -12.97 0.62 -22.27
N ILE A 95 -12.77 -0.03 -21.11
CA ILE A 95 -12.56 -1.49 -21.01
C ILE A 95 -13.79 -2.23 -21.53
N ASP A 96 -14.99 -1.80 -21.12
CA ASP A 96 -16.24 -2.43 -21.54
C ASP A 96 -16.47 -2.32 -23.05
N HIS A 97 -16.08 -1.19 -23.65
CA HIS A 97 -16.22 -0.94 -25.08
C HIS A 97 -15.17 -1.68 -25.92
N TYR A 98 -13.89 -1.60 -25.55
CA TYR A 98 -12.79 -2.13 -26.36
C TYR A 98 -12.40 -3.57 -26.05
N LYS A 99 -12.86 -4.12 -24.92
CA LYS A 99 -12.49 -5.46 -24.42
C LYS A 99 -10.97 -5.76 -24.54
N PRO A 100 -10.11 -4.88 -24.02
CA PRO A 100 -8.66 -4.99 -24.18
C PRO A 100 -8.13 -6.32 -23.60
N PRO A 101 -7.41 -7.13 -24.40
CA PRO A 101 -7.04 -8.50 -24.05
C PRO A 101 -6.15 -8.61 -22.81
N ILE A 102 -5.39 -7.58 -22.43
CA ILE A 102 -4.46 -7.65 -21.29
C ILE A 102 -4.89 -6.84 -20.06
N ASN A 103 -6.07 -6.21 -20.03
CA ASN A 103 -6.54 -5.53 -18.82
C ASN A 103 -6.81 -6.49 -17.66
N ASN A 104 -7.45 -7.62 -17.96
CA ASN A 104 -7.91 -8.61 -16.98
C ASN A 104 -6.98 -9.84 -16.92
N THR A 105 -5.79 -9.78 -17.51
CA THR A 105 -4.82 -10.88 -17.43
C THR A 105 -3.84 -10.65 -16.29
N PRO A 106 -3.28 -11.70 -15.68
CA PRO A 106 -2.13 -11.54 -14.80
C PRO A 106 -0.96 -10.88 -15.56
N VAL A 107 -0.14 -10.10 -14.85
CA VAL A 107 1.14 -9.63 -15.42
C VAL A 107 2.12 -10.79 -15.38
N ALA A 108 2.42 -11.39 -16.54
CA ALA A 108 3.46 -12.41 -16.65
C ALA A 108 4.79 -11.85 -16.13
N ASN A 109 5.51 -12.60 -15.30
CA ASN A 109 6.77 -12.20 -14.65
C ASN A 109 6.69 -11.04 -13.65
N GLN A 110 5.50 -10.57 -13.25
CA GLN A 110 5.42 -10.18 -11.84
C GLN A 110 5.60 -11.48 -11.09
N ALA A 111 6.71 -11.59 -10.33
CA ALA A 111 6.78 -12.60 -9.31
C ALA A 111 5.43 -12.58 -8.60
N LYS A 112 4.69 -13.70 -8.69
CA LYS A 112 3.56 -13.95 -7.81
C LYS A 112 4.19 -14.02 -6.43
N PHE A 113 4.47 -12.87 -5.83
CA PHE A 113 4.57 -12.72 -4.39
C PHE A 113 3.13 -12.74 -3.88
N THR A 114 2.41 -13.84 -4.16
CA THR A 114 1.65 -14.45 -3.10
C THR A 114 2.74 -14.86 -2.12
N THR A 115 3.05 -14.01 -1.13
CA THR A 115 3.71 -14.58 0.03
C THR A 115 2.84 -15.76 0.41
N VAL A 116 3.46 -16.92 0.62
CA VAL A 116 2.78 -18.14 1.08
C VAL A 116 1.88 -17.83 2.30
N HIS A 117 2.19 -16.71 2.96
CA HIS A 117 1.56 -16.15 4.12
C HIS A 117 0.50 -15.07 3.91
N GLY A 118 0.01 -14.83 2.70
CA GLY A 118 -1.09 -13.90 2.34
C GLY A 118 -1.05 -12.52 3.02
N PRO A 119 -2.20 -11.84 3.23
CA PRO A 119 -2.16 -10.47 3.73
C PRO A 119 -1.59 -10.38 5.13
N THR A 120 -0.76 -9.37 5.34
CA THR A 120 -0.15 -9.03 6.63
C THR A 120 -0.13 -7.54 6.72
N TYR A 121 -0.58 -7.00 7.85
CA TYR A 121 -0.79 -5.57 7.99
C TYR A 121 0.16 -5.01 9.03
N ILE A 122 0.57 -3.76 8.82
CA ILE A 122 1.33 -3.01 9.82
C ILE A 122 0.63 -1.69 10.11
N GLN A 123 0.66 -1.30 11.38
CA GLN A 123 0.33 0.04 11.84
C GLN A 123 1.60 0.70 12.39
N ILE A 124 1.81 1.98 12.05
CA ILE A 124 2.94 2.75 12.57
C ILE A 124 2.47 3.66 13.70
N HIS A 125 3.11 3.52 14.85
CA HIS A 125 3.05 4.45 15.97
C HIS A 125 4.27 5.37 15.92
N LYS A 126 4.08 6.69 15.89
CA LYS A 126 5.21 7.62 15.91
C LYS A 126 5.42 8.11 17.34
N ALA A 127 6.51 7.70 17.99
CA ALA A 127 6.77 8.00 19.40
C ALA A 127 6.71 9.51 19.70
N ARG A 128 7.20 10.34 18.78
CA ARG A 128 7.16 11.81 18.92
C ARG A 128 5.75 12.39 18.95
N GLU A 129 4.85 11.87 18.12
CA GLU A 129 3.50 12.44 17.91
C GLU A 129 2.50 11.84 18.90
N ALA A 130 2.63 10.55 19.17
CA ALA A 130 1.66 9.78 19.95
C ALA A 130 2.13 9.48 21.38
N GLY A 131 3.39 9.78 21.73
CA GLY A 131 3.94 9.51 23.05
C GLY A 131 4.17 8.02 23.30
N TYR A 132 4.07 7.62 24.58
CA TYR A 132 4.22 6.25 25.00
C TYR A 132 3.10 5.37 24.45
N CYS A 133 3.45 4.21 23.91
CA CYS A 133 2.46 3.25 23.43
C CYS A 133 2.05 2.33 24.58
N THR A 134 0.81 2.45 25.04
CA THR A 134 0.24 1.62 26.12
C THR A 134 0.19 0.14 25.78
N HIS A 135 0.33 -0.26 24.51
CA HIS A 135 0.44 -1.68 24.13
C HIS A 135 1.68 -2.36 24.72
N PHE A 136 2.70 -1.61 25.16
CA PHE A 136 3.83 -2.19 25.90
C PHE A 136 3.46 -2.63 27.33
N GLU A 137 2.34 -2.17 27.88
CA GLU A 137 1.84 -2.55 29.21
C GLU A 137 0.87 -3.75 29.15
N ALA A 138 0.44 -4.13 27.95
CA ALA A 138 -0.41 -5.28 27.72
C ALA A 138 0.34 -6.60 27.93
N ARG A 139 -0.42 -7.67 28.07
CA ARG A 139 0.06 -9.05 28.16
C ARG A 139 -0.31 -9.80 26.89
N ASP A 140 0.42 -10.88 26.61
CA ASP A 140 0.05 -11.81 25.55
C ASP A 140 -1.38 -12.32 25.78
N GLY A 141 -2.19 -12.29 24.71
CA GLY A 141 -3.60 -12.66 24.74
C GLY A 141 -4.57 -11.50 25.03
N ASP A 142 -4.10 -10.37 25.55
CA ASP A 142 -4.95 -9.20 25.79
C ASP A 142 -5.57 -8.67 24.48
N GLU A 143 -6.71 -8.01 24.61
CA GLU A 143 -7.29 -7.25 23.52
C GLU A 143 -6.54 -5.94 23.29
N LEU A 144 -6.24 -5.65 22.04
CA LEU A 144 -5.53 -4.45 21.62
C LEU A 144 -6.38 -3.63 20.66
N THR A 145 -6.14 -2.32 20.62
CA THR A 145 -6.84 -1.41 19.71
C THR A 145 -5.88 -0.53 18.92
N ILE A 146 -6.21 -0.22 17.67
CA ILE A 146 -5.48 0.77 16.88
C ILE A 146 -6.43 1.71 16.16
N ASN A 147 -5.95 2.91 15.85
CA ASN A 147 -6.69 3.88 15.04
C ASN A 147 -6.23 3.85 13.58
N SER A 148 -7.17 3.85 12.65
CA SER A 148 -6.89 3.86 11.21
C SER A 148 -8.06 4.40 10.40
N SER A 149 -7.78 5.10 9.31
CA SER A 149 -8.77 5.59 8.32
C SER A 149 -8.87 4.69 7.07
N ARG A 150 -8.27 3.50 7.12
CA ARG A 150 -8.14 2.61 5.94
C ARG A 150 -9.16 1.48 5.96
N LEU A 151 -10.46 1.81 5.99
CA LEU A 151 -11.54 0.82 6.07
C LEU A 151 -11.38 -0.40 5.15
N PRO A 152 -11.05 -0.27 3.84
CA PRO A 152 -10.91 -1.44 2.97
C PRO A 152 -9.82 -2.43 3.41
N LEU A 153 -8.74 -1.94 4.04
CA LEU A 153 -7.68 -2.80 4.57
C LEU A 153 -8.09 -3.44 5.90
N ILE A 154 -8.84 -2.70 6.72
CA ILE A 154 -9.37 -3.17 8.00
C ILE A 154 -10.35 -4.32 7.77
N SER A 155 -11.36 -4.12 6.90
CA SER A 155 -12.34 -5.15 6.56
C SER A 155 -11.67 -6.42 6.05
N ARG A 156 -10.70 -6.28 5.13
CA ARG A 156 -9.95 -7.42 4.61
C ARG A 156 -9.12 -8.12 5.68
N ALA A 157 -8.52 -7.39 6.62
CA ALA A 157 -7.76 -7.99 7.72
C ALA A 157 -8.66 -8.83 8.65
N ILE A 158 -9.89 -8.38 8.91
CA ILE A 158 -10.88 -9.08 9.73
C ILE A 158 -11.45 -10.30 8.99
N GLU A 159 -11.92 -10.12 7.75
CA GLU A 159 -12.51 -11.18 6.93
C GLU A 159 -11.54 -12.35 6.74
N GLU A 160 -10.26 -12.04 6.49
CA GLU A 160 -9.23 -13.06 6.27
C GLU A 160 -8.50 -13.48 7.55
N GLN A 161 -8.88 -12.95 8.73
CA GLN A 161 -8.26 -13.24 10.03
C GLN A 161 -6.72 -13.07 10.02
N ARG A 162 -6.25 -11.91 9.53
CA ARG A 162 -4.83 -11.65 9.27
C ARG A 162 -4.20 -10.76 10.32
N PRO A 163 -2.93 -11.00 10.67
CA PRO A 163 -2.29 -10.27 11.74
C PRO A 163 -2.05 -8.80 11.36
N ILE A 164 -2.24 -7.96 12.36
CA ILE A 164 -1.78 -6.58 12.38
C ILE A 164 -0.59 -6.50 13.32
N PHE A 165 0.54 -5.98 12.82
CA PHE A 165 1.72 -5.67 13.61
C PHE A 165 1.79 -4.17 13.89
N LEU A 166 1.96 -3.80 15.16
CA LEU A 166 2.18 -2.41 15.54
C LEU A 166 3.69 -2.14 15.67
N ILE A 167 4.18 -1.11 14.99
CA ILE A 167 5.59 -0.72 14.99
C ILE A 167 5.72 0.70 15.50
N ALA A 168 6.49 0.91 16.58
CA ALA A 168 6.90 2.24 17.02
C ALA A 168 8.03 2.75 16.10
N SER A 169 8.01 4.04 15.78
CA SER A 169 9.11 4.72 15.11
C SER A 169 9.44 6.07 15.74
N GLY A 170 10.72 6.39 15.86
CA GLY A 170 11.17 7.64 16.48
C GLY A 170 12.69 7.77 16.51
N ALA A 171 13.21 8.94 16.84
CA ALA A 171 14.59 9.11 17.28
C ALA A 171 14.72 8.67 18.75
N TYR A 172 15.94 8.35 19.21
CA TYR A 172 16.19 7.95 20.60
C TYR A 172 15.55 8.90 21.62
N LYS A 173 15.69 10.21 21.39
CA LYS A 173 15.14 11.26 22.25
C LYS A 173 13.60 11.22 22.32
N ASP A 174 12.93 10.78 21.27
CA ASP A 174 11.47 10.65 21.29
C ASP A 174 11.03 9.56 22.28
N TYR A 175 11.74 8.44 22.32
CA TYR A 175 11.50 7.35 23.28
C TYR A 175 11.86 7.76 24.71
N GLU A 176 12.95 8.51 24.88
CA GLU A 176 13.38 9.07 26.17
C GLU A 176 12.31 10.03 26.73
N ILE A 177 11.83 10.98 25.91
CA ILE A 177 10.80 11.93 26.31
C ILE A 177 9.48 11.22 26.63
N ALA A 178 9.13 10.20 25.85
CA ALA A 178 7.93 9.41 26.07
C ALA A 178 8.05 8.43 27.26
N GLY A 179 9.21 8.34 27.93
CA GLY A 179 9.38 7.50 29.11
C GLY A 179 9.35 6.00 28.83
N TYR A 180 9.83 5.58 27.66
CA TYR A 180 9.93 4.15 27.33
C TYR A 180 10.84 3.42 28.34
N PRO A 181 10.48 2.22 28.83
CA PRO A 181 11.38 1.42 29.65
C PRO A 181 12.59 0.94 28.84
N HIS A 182 13.64 0.42 29.48
CA HIS A 182 14.77 -0.21 28.79
C HIS A 182 15.49 0.65 27.72
N LEU A 183 15.53 1.98 27.89
CA LEU A 183 16.21 2.90 26.94
C LEU A 183 17.68 2.56 26.66
N SER A 184 18.35 1.86 27.59
CA SER A 184 19.72 1.38 27.40
C SER A 184 19.87 0.46 26.19
N GLU A 185 18.85 -0.34 25.86
CA GLU A 185 18.83 -1.22 24.68
C GLU A 185 18.84 -0.44 23.36
N LEU A 186 18.38 0.81 23.39
CA LEU A 186 18.27 1.66 22.20
C LEU A 186 19.54 2.48 21.94
N LEU A 187 20.48 2.53 22.89
CA LEU A 187 21.73 3.30 22.79
C LEU A 187 22.54 3.02 21.51
N PRO A 188 22.68 1.76 21.04
CA PRO A 188 23.41 1.48 19.80
C PRO A 188 22.84 2.19 18.56
N TYR A 189 21.56 2.55 18.60
CA TYR A 189 20.83 3.17 17.49
C TYR A 189 20.57 4.67 17.71
N LYS A 190 21.27 5.31 18.66
CA LYS A 190 21.03 6.71 19.06
C LYS A 190 21.08 7.72 17.91
N LYS A 191 21.85 7.43 16.86
CA LYS A 191 22.01 8.28 15.67
C LYS A 191 20.99 7.98 14.55
N ASP A 192 20.26 6.87 14.66
CA ASP A 192 19.32 6.41 13.65
C ASP A 192 17.87 6.65 14.09
N ARG A 193 16.95 6.57 13.14
CA ARG A 193 15.53 6.37 13.46
C ARG A 193 15.35 4.92 13.90
N ILE A 194 14.85 4.71 15.10
CA ILE A 194 14.62 3.41 15.74
C ILE A 194 13.22 2.92 15.42
N TYR A 195 13.10 1.63 15.12
CA TYR A 195 11.85 0.93 14.87
C TYR A 195 11.70 -0.25 15.83
N LEU A 196 10.69 -0.20 16.69
CA LEU A 196 10.37 -1.28 17.64
C LEU A 196 9.12 -1.99 17.17
N LEU A 197 9.18 -3.31 17.04
CA LEU A 197 7.95 -4.08 16.97
C LEU A 197 7.34 -4.08 18.38
N ILE A 198 6.11 -3.58 18.51
CA ILE A 198 5.42 -3.41 19.80
C ILE A 198 4.56 -4.63 20.08
N SER A 199 3.68 -4.95 19.14
CA SER A 199 2.70 -6.02 19.31
C SER A 199 2.24 -6.58 17.97
N ARG A 200 1.65 -7.77 18.04
CA ARG A 200 0.85 -8.39 16.98
C ARG A 200 -0.52 -8.73 17.56
N PHE A 201 -1.60 -8.54 16.83
CA PHE A 201 -2.92 -9.08 17.19
C PHE A 201 -3.72 -9.47 15.94
N ILE A 202 -4.80 -10.23 16.12
CA ILE A 202 -5.73 -10.60 15.05
C ILE A 202 -6.99 -9.75 15.21
N PRO A 203 -7.31 -8.87 14.24
CA PRO A 203 -8.49 -8.03 14.30
C PRO A 203 -9.75 -8.89 14.13
N TYR A 204 -10.77 -8.61 14.92
CA TYR A 204 -12.07 -9.28 14.79
C TYR A 204 -13.23 -8.28 14.62
N GLY A 205 -12.99 -6.98 14.76
CA GLY A 205 -13.98 -5.94 14.50
C GLY A 205 -13.40 -4.52 14.50
N TYR A 206 -14.27 -3.55 14.23
CA TYR A 206 -13.96 -2.13 14.29
C TYR A 206 -15.23 -1.32 14.60
N GLU A 207 -15.03 -0.10 15.08
CA GLU A 207 -16.09 0.89 15.31
C GLU A 207 -15.69 2.22 14.67
N GLU A 208 -16.69 3.00 14.23
CA GLU A 208 -16.47 4.38 13.81
C GLU A 208 -16.08 5.23 15.02
N SER A 209 -15.14 6.14 14.82
CA SER A 209 -14.67 7.04 15.87
C SER A 209 -14.61 8.47 15.33
N ASP A 210 -15.16 9.41 16.09
CA ASP A 210 -15.03 10.84 15.78
C ASP A 210 -13.76 11.44 16.42
N CYS A 211 -12.95 10.63 17.10
CA CYS A 211 -11.81 11.09 17.88
C CYS A 211 -10.54 11.22 17.02
N PHE A 212 -9.84 12.34 17.15
CA PHE A 212 -8.48 12.57 16.62
C PHE A 212 -8.32 12.47 15.09
N GLY A 213 -9.41 12.61 14.31
CA GLY A 213 -9.36 12.60 12.84
C GLY A 213 -9.03 11.24 12.23
N TYR A 214 -9.25 10.16 12.98
CA TYR A 214 -9.27 8.80 12.45
C TYR A 214 -10.70 8.35 12.34
N ASP A 215 -11.04 7.71 11.23
CA ASP A 215 -12.41 7.29 10.97
C ASP A 215 -12.80 6.03 11.78
N TYR A 216 -11.83 5.19 12.18
CA TYR A 216 -12.12 3.90 12.83
C TYR A 216 -11.14 3.51 13.94
N VAL A 217 -11.69 2.89 14.99
CA VAL A 217 -10.97 2.13 16.03
C VAL A 217 -11.09 0.65 15.69
N VAL A 218 -9.97 -0.03 15.49
CA VAL A 218 -9.91 -1.47 15.20
C VAL A 218 -9.50 -2.19 16.46
N TYR A 219 -10.28 -3.18 16.88
CA TYR A 219 -9.95 -4.03 18.02
C TYR A 219 -9.64 -5.46 17.58
N GLY A 220 -8.82 -6.13 18.37
CA GLY A 220 -8.52 -7.53 18.12
C GLY A 220 -7.81 -8.22 19.27
N GLY A 221 -7.87 -9.55 19.24
CA GLY A 221 -7.36 -10.41 20.30
C GLY A 221 -6.23 -11.31 19.83
N ASN A 222 -5.98 -12.36 20.61
CA ASN A 222 -4.84 -13.26 20.41
C ASN A 222 -3.58 -12.42 20.23
N SER A 223 -3.28 -11.51 21.15
CA SER A 223 -2.16 -10.59 20.99
C SER A 223 -0.84 -11.20 21.44
N LYS A 224 0.27 -10.65 20.94
CA LYS A 224 1.63 -10.93 21.39
C LYS A 224 2.37 -9.62 21.56
N ILE A 225 3.05 -9.40 22.69
CA ILE A 225 3.73 -8.15 23.04
C ILE A 225 5.26 -8.36 23.03
N PHE A 226 5.99 -7.37 22.54
CA PHE A 226 7.44 -7.45 22.26
C PHE A 226 8.24 -6.43 23.06
N PHE A 227 8.14 -6.47 24.38
CA PHE A 227 8.64 -5.41 25.25
C PHE A 227 9.84 -5.76 26.13
N ASN A 228 10.14 -7.05 26.34
CA ASN A 228 11.21 -7.48 27.25
C ASN A 228 11.94 -8.74 26.74
N PRO A 229 13.11 -8.58 26.07
CA PRO A 229 13.72 -7.32 25.64
C PRO A 229 12.95 -6.70 24.46
N TYR A 230 13.31 -5.47 24.07
CA TYR A 230 12.72 -4.85 22.89
C TYR A 230 13.02 -5.63 21.60
N MET A 231 12.00 -5.79 20.77
CA MET A 231 12.18 -6.29 19.41
C MET A 231 12.58 -5.14 18.46
N ILE A 232 13.87 -4.82 18.44
CA ILE A 232 14.42 -3.76 17.58
C ILE A 232 14.58 -4.28 16.14
N LEU A 233 13.95 -3.59 15.19
CA LEU A 233 13.93 -4.02 13.79
C LEU A 233 15.11 -3.51 12.96
N ASN A 234 15.77 -2.42 13.39
CA ASN A 234 16.82 -1.70 12.64
C ASN A 234 17.90 -2.59 12.02
N SER A 235 18.35 -3.63 12.74
CA SER A 235 19.44 -4.54 12.33
C SER A 235 18.95 -5.86 11.73
N ARG A 236 17.64 -6.05 11.59
CA ARG A 236 17.08 -7.29 11.03
C ARG A 236 17.38 -7.38 9.54
N PRO A 237 17.88 -8.53 9.03
CA PRO A 237 18.10 -8.71 7.59
C PRO A 237 16.85 -8.42 6.78
N GLY A 238 16.96 -7.61 5.71
CA GLY A 238 15.84 -7.24 4.84
C GLY A 238 14.93 -6.11 5.37
N PHE A 239 15.19 -5.59 6.58
CA PHE A 239 14.35 -4.54 7.16
C PHE A 239 14.52 -3.19 6.47
N ASN A 240 15.70 -2.86 5.94
CA ASN A 240 15.93 -1.58 5.28
C ASN A 240 15.11 -1.41 4.00
N GLU A 241 14.99 -2.48 3.21
CA GLU A 241 14.17 -2.56 2.02
C GLU A 241 12.67 -2.50 2.39
N PHE A 242 12.28 -3.22 3.43
CA PHE A 242 10.92 -3.21 3.97
C PHE A 242 10.51 -1.80 4.42
N LYS A 243 11.33 -1.16 5.25
CA LYS A 243 11.14 0.20 5.77
C LYS A 243 10.89 1.20 4.65
N SER A 244 11.72 1.18 3.61
CA SER A 244 11.63 2.12 2.49
C SER A 244 10.34 1.98 1.68
N SER A 245 9.77 0.78 1.69
CA SER A 245 8.61 0.41 0.86
C SER A 245 7.28 0.51 1.60
N TYR A 246 7.22 0.11 2.89
CA TYR A 246 5.97 -0.11 3.61
C TYR A 246 5.75 0.83 4.80
N LEU A 247 6.80 1.44 5.37
CA LEU A 247 6.66 2.24 6.60
C LEU A 247 6.30 3.72 6.35
N LYS A 248 5.50 4.02 5.33
CA LYS A 248 5.12 5.40 4.94
C LYS A 248 3.67 5.79 5.23
N LEU A 249 2.73 4.84 5.32
CA LEU A 249 1.30 5.11 5.15
C LEU A 249 0.41 4.82 6.38
N GLY A 250 0.98 4.76 7.59
CA GLY A 250 0.22 4.46 8.81
C GLY A 250 -0.20 3.01 8.84
N PHE A 251 -1.37 2.68 8.26
CA PHE A 251 -1.88 1.32 8.11
C PHE A 251 -1.62 0.79 6.70
N THR A 252 -0.80 -0.26 6.56
CA THR A 252 -0.32 -0.75 5.26
C THR A 252 -0.37 -2.27 5.18
N ASN A 253 -0.87 -2.81 4.06
CA ASN A 253 -0.69 -4.22 3.72
C ASN A 253 0.71 -4.44 3.15
N CYS A 254 1.50 -5.30 3.79
CA CYS A 254 2.86 -5.63 3.40
C CYS A 254 3.01 -7.04 2.82
N GLU A 255 1.94 -7.70 2.39
CA GLU A 255 1.91 -9.07 1.81
C GLU A 255 2.95 -9.33 0.72
N ARG A 256 3.50 -8.30 0.08
CA ARG A 256 4.48 -8.44 -1.00
C ARG A 256 5.92 -8.29 -0.52
N SER A 257 6.15 -8.07 0.77
CA SER A 257 7.49 -7.96 1.30
C SER A 257 8.07 -9.33 1.64
N PRO A 258 9.31 -9.64 1.23
CA PRO A 258 10.05 -10.78 1.75
C PRO A 258 10.21 -10.76 3.27
N PHE A 259 10.18 -9.57 3.89
CA PHE A 259 10.32 -9.40 5.34
C PHE A 259 9.07 -9.86 6.13
N VAL A 260 7.94 -10.12 5.46
CA VAL A 260 6.73 -10.64 6.11
C VAL A 260 6.99 -11.98 6.79
N SER A 261 7.77 -12.87 6.18
CA SER A 261 8.09 -14.16 6.78
C SER A 261 8.80 -14.00 8.13
N GLU A 262 9.68 -12.99 8.26
CA GLU A 262 10.34 -12.67 9.53
C GLU A 262 9.34 -12.09 10.54
N LEU A 263 8.45 -11.17 10.14
CA LEU A 263 7.41 -10.63 11.03
C LEU A 263 6.50 -11.72 11.58
N LEU A 264 6.02 -12.61 10.72
CA LEU A 264 5.15 -13.72 11.12
C LEU A 264 5.87 -14.71 12.02
N ARG A 265 7.14 -15.02 11.72
CA ARG A 265 7.99 -15.86 12.58
C ARG A 265 8.20 -15.24 13.96
N LEU A 266 8.47 -13.93 14.04
CA LEU A 266 8.57 -13.22 15.31
C LEU A 266 7.23 -13.22 16.07
N GLY A 267 6.12 -13.09 15.33
CA GLY A 267 4.75 -13.12 15.82
C GLY A 267 4.22 -14.47 16.29
N ASP A 268 4.99 -15.55 16.14
CA ASP A 268 4.54 -16.95 16.26
C ASP A 268 3.24 -17.23 15.50
N PHE A 269 3.03 -16.52 14.38
CA PHE A 269 1.81 -16.66 13.60
C PHE A 269 1.97 -17.82 12.63
N GLN A 270 1.24 -18.91 12.90
CA GLN A 270 1.06 -19.99 11.95
C GLN A 270 -0.18 -19.71 11.12
N LEU A 271 -0.06 -19.84 9.80
CA LEU A 271 -1.23 -19.82 8.95
C LEU A 271 -2.10 -21.01 9.36
N LEU A 272 -3.38 -20.76 9.60
CA LEU A 272 -4.35 -21.84 9.63
C LEU A 272 -4.25 -22.54 8.26
N THR A 273 -3.75 -23.76 8.24
CA THR A 273 -3.89 -24.61 7.06
C THR A 273 -5.38 -24.69 6.79
N PRO A 274 -5.85 -24.33 5.58
CA PRO A 274 -7.25 -24.53 5.26
C PRO A 274 -7.59 -26.01 5.47
N ALA A 275 -8.60 -26.26 6.29
CA ALA A 275 -9.14 -27.60 6.55
C ALA A 275 -9.79 -28.18 5.28
#